data_AF-A0AB32WFW4-F1
#
_entry.id   AF-A0AB32WFW4-F1
#
_cell.length_a   1.000
_cell.length_b   1.000
_cell.length_c   1.000
_cell.angle_alpha   90.00
_cell.angle_beta   90.00
_cell.angle_gamma   90.00
#
_symmetry.space_group_name_H-M   'P 1'
#
loop_
_entity.id
_entity.type
_entity.pdbx_description
1 polymer ?
#
loop_
_entity_poly.entity_id
_entity_poly.type
_entity_poly.pdbx_seq_one_letter_code
_entity_poly.pdbx_strand_id
1 'polypeptide(L)'
;MQAIEMKRDVSFLKVFNHTHKRLGGHGDFIDNKSKSTSKMYNSVLSQKYGENLSSQPEFDPNAWIEAIGGIETTRTHVYGFGTRVPVTALLTGTHSNVTTSESACGAINSNATSLAIALEEKVKNLSKNLDKIRDEIREEIKNAMTESMSEFKARMETMIMTNALSK
;
A
#
# COMPACT_ATOMS: atom_id res chain seq x y z
N MET A 1 -14.40 -3.73 -31.74
CA MET A 1 -13.90 -2.57 -30.95
C MET A 1 -13.61 -3.06 -29.54
N GLN A 2 -12.33 -3.21 -29.19
CA GLN A 2 -11.86 -3.38 -27.82
C GLN A 2 -11.35 -2.02 -27.34
N ALA A 3 -11.91 -1.52 -26.25
CA ALA A 3 -11.30 -0.64 -25.25
C ALA A 3 -12.43 0.08 -24.51
N ILE A 4 -12.59 -0.25 -23.22
CA ILE A 4 -12.80 0.64 -22.07
C ILE A 4 -13.05 -0.34 -20.90
N GLU A 5 -11.98 -0.76 -20.22
CA GLU A 5 -12.13 -1.28 -18.87
C GLU A 5 -10.86 -0.93 -18.08
N MET A 6 -10.70 0.35 -17.79
CA MET A 6 -9.71 0.83 -16.83
C MET A 6 -10.41 1.68 -15.77
N LYS A 7 -10.11 1.38 -14.49
CA LYS A 7 -10.55 2.01 -13.23
C LYS A 7 -11.75 1.39 -12.48
N ARG A 8 -11.97 0.08 -12.55
CA ARG A 8 -12.65 -0.63 -11.46
C ARG A 8 -11.67 -1.59 -10.82
N ASP A 9 -11.68 -1.66 -9.49
CA ASP A 9 -11.00 -2.73 -8.77
C ASP A 9 -11.54 -4.06 -9.30
N VAL A 10 -10.68 -4.83 -9.98
CA VAL A 10 -11.06 -6.10 -10.56
C VAL A 10 -11.00 -7.13 -9.44
N SER A 11 -12.15 -7.67 -9.04
CA SER A 11 -12.17 -8.69 -8.00
C SER A 11 -11.49 -9.99 -8.44
N PHE A 12 -11.00 -10.72 -7.44
CA PHE A 12 -10.34 -12.00 -7.66
C PHE A 12 -11.19 -12.96 -8.48
N LEU A 13 -12.49 -13.05 -8.19
CA LEU A 13 -13.40 -13.95 -8.90
C LEU A 13 -13.53 -13.58 -10.39
N LYS A 14 -13.47 -12.28 -10.72
CA LYS A 14 -13.45 -11.82 -12.12
C LYS A 14 -12.17 -12.23 -12.83
N VAL A 15 -11.01 -12.08 -12.18
CA VAL A 15 -9.72 -12.56 -12.72
C VAL A 15 -9.73 -14.08 -12.89
N PHE A 16 -10.19 -14.81 -11.87
CA PHE A 16 -10.28 -16.26 -11.90
C PHE A 16 -11.16 -16.76 -13.05
N ASN A 17 -12.37 -16.20 -13.21
CA ASN A 17 -13.25 -16.55 -14.32
C ASN A 17 -12.60 -16.22 -15.66
N HIS A 18 -12.00 -15.03 -15.81
CA HIS A 18 -11.35 -14.64 -17.06
C HIS A 18 -10.24 -15.59 -17.49
N THR A 19 -9.45 -16.09 -16.53
CA THR A 19 -8.32 -17.01 -16.79
C THR A 19 -8.77 -18.45 -16.97
N HIS A 20 -9.79 -18.90 -16.23
CA HIS A 20 -10.18 -20.31 -16.16
C HIS A 20 -11.46 -20.65 -16.94
N LYS A 21 -12.11 -19.68 -17.57
CA LYS A 21 -13.26 -19.89 -18.47
C LYS A 21 -12.98 -19.39 -19.87
N ARG A 22 -13.61 -20.03 -20.85
CA ARG A 22 -13.59 -19.59 -22.25
C ARG A 22 -14.28 -18.23 -22.41
N LEU A 23 -14.08 -17.60 -23.57
CA LEU A 23 -14.76 -16.35 -23.95
C LEU A 23 -14.57 -15.22 -22.91
N GLY A 24 -13.36 -15.12 -22.34
CA GLY A 24 -13.01 -14.05 -21.41
C GLY A 24 -13.77 -14.08 -20.08
N GLY A 25 -14.24 -15.24 -19.63
CA GLY A 25 -14.92 -15.37 -18.33
C GLY A 25 -16.39 -15.82 -18.41
N HIS A 26 -16.97 -15.83 -19.61
CA HIS A 26 -18.40 -16.07 -19.81
C HIS A 26 -18.73 -17.48 -20.30
N GLY A 27 -17.75 -18.23 -20.79
CA GLY A 27 -17.94 -19.59 -21.27
C GLY A 27 -17.73 -20.67 -20.20
N ASP A 28 -17.63 -21.91 -20.66
CA ASP A 28 -17.31 -23.04 -19.79
C ASP A 28 -15.89 -22.96 -19.21
N PHE A 29 -15.72 -23.63 -18.07
CA PHE A 29 -14.40 -23.84 -17.49
C PHE A 29 -13.51 -24.65 -18.43
N ILE A 30 -12.26 -24.21 -18.56
CA ILE A 30 -11.26 -24.88 -19.40
C ILE A 30 -10.71 -26.15 -18.74
N ASP A 31 -10.84 -26.28 -17.42
CA ASP A 31 -10.36 -27.42 -16.65
C ASP A 31 -11.35 -27.84 -15.55
N ASN A 32 -11.35 -29.15 -15.24
CA ASN A 32 -12.26 -29.75 -14.27
C ASN A 32 -11.99 -29.31 -12.83
N LYS A 33 -10.74 -28.94 -12.51
CA LYS A 33 -10.36 -28.52 -11.17
C LYS A 33 -10.97 -27.16 -10.85
N SER A 34 -10.85 -26.18 -11.74
CA SER A 34 -11.50 -24.88 -11.63
C SER A 34 -13.01 -25.00 -11.53
N LYS A 35 -13.61 -25.88 -12.34
CA LYS A 35 -15.05 -26.18 -12.27
C LYS A 35 -15.45 -26.72 -10.90
N SER A 36 -14.69 -27.67 -10.36
CA SER A 36 -14.95 -28.27 -9.06
C SER A 36 -14.77 -27.27 -7.91
N THR A 37 -13.67 -26.52 -7.92
CA THR A 37 -13.38 -25.46 -6.93
C THR A 37 -14.46 -24.38 -6.94
N SER A 38 -14.89 -23.90 -8.12
CA SER A 38 -15.95 -22.89 -8.20
C SER A 38 -17.29 -23.40 -7.66
N LYS A 39 -17.64 -24.66 -7.94
CA LYS A 39 -18.85 -25.28 -7.36
C LYS A 39 -18.76 -25.39 -5.84
N MET A 40 -17.62 -25.87 -5.32
CA MET A 40 -17.41 -25.99 -3.89
C MET A 40 -17.44 -24.63 -3.20
N TYR A 41 -16.82 -23.61 -3.79
CA TYR A 41 -16.84 -22.24 -3.28
C TYR A 41 -18.27 -21.69 -3.14
N ASN A 42 -19.10 -21.87 -4.18
CA ASN A 42 -20.50 -21.45 -4.11
C ASN A 42 -21.29 -22.23 -3.05
N SER A 43 -20.98 -23.51 -2.86
CA SER A 43 -21.57 -24.33 -1.79
C SER A 43 -21.21 -23.78 -0.40
N VAL A 44 -19.93 -23.50 -0.15
CA VAL A 44 -19.45 -22.95 1.12
C VAL A 44 -20.03 -21.56 1.38
N LEU A 45 -20.08 -20.69 0.36
CA LEU A 45 -20.72 -19.39 0.47
C LEU A 45 -22.20 -19.50 0.86
N SER A 46 -22.94 -20.40 0.19
CA SER A 46 -24.36 -20.61 0.47
C SER A 46 -24.58 -21.15 1.88
N GLN A 47 -23.69 -22.01 2.38
CA GLN A 47 -23.75 -22.50 3.76
C GLN A 47 -23.47 -21.39 4.78
N LYS A 48 -22.53 -20.49 4.48
CA LYS A 48 -22.08 -19.46 5.42
C LYS A 48 -23.01 -18.24 5.48
N TYR A 49 -23.58 -17.84 4.34
CA TYR A 49 -24.34 -16.60 4.19
C TYR A 49 -25.80 -16.82 3.77
N GLY A 50 -26.20 -18.06 3.52
CA GLY A 50 -27.47 -18.40 2.88
C GLY A 50 -27.46 -18.13 1.37
N GLU A 51 -28.61 -18.36 0.73
CA GLU A 51 -28.79 -18.16 -0.72
C GLU A 51 -28.96 -16.68 -1.13
N ASN A 52 -29.12 -15.79 -0.14
CA ASN A 52 -29.30 -14.36 -0.38
C ASN A 52 -27.99 -13.71 -0.83
N LEU A 53 -27.92 -13.34 -2.11
CA LEU A 53 -26.74 -12.70 -2.70
C LEU A 53 -26.43 -11.32 -2.08
N SER A 54 -27.43 -10.62 -1.54
CA SER A 54 -27.23 -9.29 -0.92
C SER A 54 -26.43 -9.34 0.38
N SER A 55 -26.36 -10.49 1.05
CA SER A 55 -25.57 -10.72 2.26
C SER A 55 -24.21 -11.37 1.98
N GLN A 56 -23.93 -11.75 0.74
CA GLN A 56 -22.66 -12.36 0.37
C GLN A 56 -21.62 -11.28 0.01
N PRO A 57 -20.38 -11.37 0.53
CA PRO A 57 -19.31 -10.50 0.08
C PRO A 57 -18.95 -10.80 -1.39
N GLU A 58 -18.37 -9.83 -2.09
CA GLU A 58 -17.90 -10.03 -3.47
C GLU A 58 -16.87 -11.17 -3.59
N PHE A 59 -16.03 -11.33 -2.56
CA PHE A 59 -15.11 -12.46 -2.42
C PHE A 59 -14.84 -12.75 -0.94
N ASP A 60 -14.89 -14.03 -0.55
CA ASP A 60 -14.49 -14.50 0.78
C ASP A 60 -13.27 -15.42 0.67
N PRO A 61 -12.06 -14.93 1.04
CA PRO A 61 -10.83 -15.71 0.98
C PRO A 61 -10.89 -16.98 1.84
N ASN A 62 -11.60 -16.97 2.97
CA ASN A 62 -11.69 -18.13 3.86
C ASN A 62 -12.58 -19.21 3.25
N ALA A 63 -13.72 -18.82 2.67
CA ALA A 63 -14.57 -19.75 1.93
C ALA A 63 -13.84 -20.33 0.71
N TRP A 64 -12.99 -19.54 0.04
CA TRP A 64 -12.16 -20.04 -1.05
C TRP A 64 -11.12 -21.06 -0.58
N ILE A 65 -10.45 -20.78 0.54
CA ILE A 65 -9.51 -21.70 1.18
C ILE A 65 -10.19 -23.01 1.56
N GLU A 66 -11.38 -22.94 2.16
CA GLU A 66 -12.19 -24.10 2.50
C GLU A 66 -12.54 -24.91 1.25
N ALA A 67 -13.00 -24.25 0.19
CA ALA A 67 -13.40 -24.88 -1.06
C ALA A 67 -12.28 -25.64 -1.80
N ILE A 68 -11.01 -25.27 -1.56
CA ILE A 68 -9.86 -25.98 -2.15
C ILE A 68 -9.28 -27.07 -1.24
N GLY A 69 -9.93 -27.36 -0.10
CA GLY A 69 -9.53 -28.38 0.87
C GLY A 69 -9.12 -27.85 2.25
N GLY A 70 -9.42 -26.60 2.59
CA GLY A 70 -9.21 -26.04 3.94
C GLY A 70 -7.75 -25.83 4.36
N ILE A 71 -7.55 -25.50 5.64
CA ILE A 71 -6.24 -25.33 6.29
C ILE A 71 -5.58 -26.69 6.58
N GLU A 72 -6.37 -27.74 6.73
CA GLU A 72 -5.90 -29.10 7.12
C GLU A 72 -5.18 -29.84 6.01
N THR A 73 -5.26 -29.37 4.77
CA THR A 73 -4.36 -29.88 3.73
C THR A 73 -2.94 -29.41 4.04
N THR A 74 -1.98 -30.34 4.03
CA THR A 74 -0.51 -30.08 4.03
C THR A 74 -0.03 -29.23 2.86
N ARG A 75 -0.97 -28.63 2.14
CA ARG A 75 -0.80 -27.87 0.92
C ARG A 75 -0.29 -26.49 1.30
N THR A 76 1.01 -26.31 1.08
CA THR A 76 1.69 -25.02 1.14
C THR A 76 1.22 -24.05 0.05
N HIS A 77 0.36 -24.45 -0.89
CA HIS A 77 -0.09 -23.63 -2.01
C HIS A 77 -1.61 -23.53 -2.13
N VAL A 78 -2.16 -22.31 -2.05
CA VAL A 78 -3.56 -22.00 -2.33
C VAL A 78 -3.77 -21.89 -3.83
N TYR A 79 -4.68 -22.70 -4.38
CA TYR A 79 -4.97 -22.67 -5.81
C TYR A 79 -5.47 -21.28 -6.25
N GLY A 80 -4.77 -20.69 -7.23
CA GLY A 80 -5.02 -19.32 -7.72
C GLY A 80 -4.36 -18.19 -6.91
N PHE A 81 -3.76 -18.48 -5.75
CA PHE A 81 -3.20 -17.47 -4.83
C PHE A 81 -1.70 -17.66 -4.51
N GLY A 82 -1.10 -18.79 -4.88
CA GLY A 82 0.33 -19.05 -4.60
C GLY A 82 0.58 -19.69 -3.24
N THR A 83 1.81 -19.58 -2.75
CA THR A 83 2.26 -20.22 -1.51
C THR A 83 1.68 -19.53 -0.27
N ARG A 84 1.19 -20.31 0.69
CA ARG A 84 0.82 -19.85 2.04
C ARG A 84 2.09 -19.45 2.78
N VAL A 85 2.18 -18.19 3.16
CA VAL A 85 3.25 -17.69 4.03
C VAL A 85 2.65 -17.41 5.41
N PRO A 86 3.17 -18.00 6.50
CA PRO A 86 2.74 -17.66 7.84
C PRO A 86 2.89 -16.17 8.09
N VAL A 87 1.90 -15.54 8.73
CA VAL A 87 1.94 -14.10 9.07
C VAL A 87 3.18 -13.79 9.92
N THR A 88 3.59 -14.71 10.79
CA THR A 88 4.82 -14.59 11.58
C THR A 88 6.08 -14.51 10.71
N ALA A 89 6.14 -15.23 9.59
CA ALA A 89 7.26 -15.15 8.64
C ALA A 89 7.27 -13.83 7.86
N LEU A 90 6.09 -13.24 7.59
CA LEU A 90 5.99 -11.92 6.96
C LEU A 90 6.42 -10.79 7.92
N LEU A 91 6.08 -10.92 9.20
CA LEU A 91 6.36 -9.90 10.22
C LEU A 91 7.79 -9.95 10.78
N THR A 92 8.47 -11.10 10.71
CA THR A 92 9.79 -11.26 11.32
C THR A 92 10.96 -10.82 10.44
N GLY A 93 10.73 -10.45 9.17
CA GLY A 93 11.81 -9.96 8.29
C GLY A 93 12.96 -10.96 8.07
N THR A 94 12.83 -12.20 8.56
CA THR A 94 13.85 -13.23 8.43
C THR A 94 13.64 -13.90 7.08
N HIS A 95 14.61 -13.72 6.19
CA HIS A 95 14.78 -14.54 5.00
C HIS A 95 14.83 -16.02 5.39
N SER A 96 13.68 -16.67 5.44
CA SER A 96 13.61 -18.10 5.67
C SER A 96 14.10 -18.79 4.40
N ASN A 97 15.24 -19.47 4.51
CA ASN A 97 15.76 -20.41 3.52
C ASN A 97 14.84 -21.64 3.41
N VAL A 98 13.58 -21.43 3.01
CA VAL A 98 12.70 -22.53 2.61
C VAL A 98 12.98 -22.77 1.14
N THR A 99 13.59 -23.92 0.86
CA THR A 99 13.91 -24.42 -0.48
C THR A 99 12.63 -24.42 -1.32
N THR A 100 12.45 -23.34 -2.07
CA THR A 100 11.37 -23.17 -3.02
C THR A 100 11.73 -24.03 -4.21
N SER A 101 10.88 -25.00 -4.53
CA SER A 101 10.92 -25.66 -5.84
C SER A 101 10.91 -24.57 -6.91
N GLU A 102 11.98 -24.52 -7.66
CA GLU A 102 12.32 -23.50 -8.64
C GLU A 102 11.26 -23.51 -9.76
N SER A 103 10.20 -22.72 -9.57
CA SER A 103 9.36 -22.29 -10.68
C SER A 103 10.11 -21.19 -11.41
N ALA A 104 10.44 -21.44 -12.68
CA ALA A 104 11.25 -20.62 -13.58
C ALA A 104 10.65 -19.25 -13.93
N CYS A 105 10.37 -18.40 -12.93
CA CYS A 105 10.30 -16.96 -13.10
C CYS A 105 11.51 -16.38 -12.37
N GLY A 106 12.45 -15.81 -13.14
CA GLY A 106 13.78 -15.40 -12.69
C GLY A 106 13.76 -14.55 -11.41
N ALA A 107 14.83 -14.69 -10.64
CA ALA A 107 15.07 -13.99 -9.39
C ALA A 107 14.77 -12.48 -9.51
N ILE A 108 13.72 -12.02 -8.84
CA ILE A 108 13.37 -10.61 -8.68
C ILE A 108 13.99 -10.13 -7.38
N ASN A 109 15.32 -10.03 -7.29
CA ASN A 109 15.99 -9.63 -6.04
C ASN A 109 17.03 -8.51 -6.19
N SER A 110 17.28 -7.99 -7.41
CA SER A 110 18.20 -6.86 -7.62
C SER A 110 17.52 -5.49 -7.66
N ASN A 111 16.23 -5.45 -8.00
CA ASN A 111 15.44 -4.23 -8.18
C ASN A 111 14.75 -3.74 -6.89
N ALA A 112 14.38 -4.63 -5.96
CA ALA A 112 13.80 -4.22 -4.67
C ALA A 112 14.79 -3.48 -3.77
N THR A 113 16.05 -3.94 -3.72
CA THR A 113 17.13 -3.29 -2.95
C THR A 113 17.48 -1.91 -3.51
N SER A 114 17.47 -1.77 -4.85
CA SER A 114 17.72 -0.49 -5.52
C SER A 114 16.64 0.55 -5.21
N LEU A 115 15.37 0.14 -5.16
CA LEU A 115 14.26 1.03 -4.77
C LEU A 115 14.33 1.45 -3.30
N ALA A 116 14.74 0.54 -2.41
CA ALA A 116 14.90 0.85 -0.99
C ALA A 116 15.98 1.91 -0.72
N ILE A 117 17.14 1.77 -1.38
CA ILE A 117 18.24 2.74 -1.27
C ILE A 117 17.80 4.11 -1.82
N ALA A 118 17.16 4.14 -2.98
CA ALA A 118 16.66 5.39 -3.58
C ALA A 118 15.60 6.09 -2.71
N LEU A 119 14.76 5.32 -2.00
CA LEU A 119 13.80 5.86 -1.05
C LEU A 119 14.51 6.48 0.16
N GLU A 120 15.49 5.78 0.72
CA GLU A 120 16.25 6.24 1.89
C GLU A 120 17.01 7.55 1.61
N GLU A 121 17.62 7.68 0.43
CA GLU A 121 18.28 8.92 0.00
C GLU A 121 17.29 10.08 -0.12
N LYS A 122 16.10 9.83 -0.68
CA LYS A 122 15.05 10.85 -0.78
C LYS A 122 14.56 11.31 0.59
N VAL A 123 14.40 10.38 1.55
CA VAL A 123 14.01 10.71 2.92
C VAL A 123 15.09 11.55 3.62
N LYS A 124 16.37 11.19 3.47
CA LYS A 124 17.50 11.97 4.01
C LYS A 124 17.54 13.39 3.44
N ASN A 125 17.38 13.54 2.13
CA ASN A 125 17.35 14.86 1.49
C ASN A 125 16.16 15.70 1.95
N LEU A 126 14.99 15.10 2.11
CA LEU A 126 13.81 15.80 2.62
C LEU A 126 14.04 16.30 4.06
N SER A 127 14.59 15.45 4.92
CA SER A 127 14.92 15.82 6.31
C SER A 127 15.88 17.01 6.36
N LYS A 128 16.94 16.99 5.53
CA LYS A 128 17.92 18.08 5.46
C LYS A 128 17.30 19.41 5.00
N ASN A 129 16.38 19.36 4.03
CA ASN A 129 15.68 20.55 3.56
C ASN A 129 14.74 21.12 4.64
N LEU A 130 14.06 20.26 5.40
CA LEU A 130 13.22 20.69 6.52
C LEU A 130 14.03 21.38 7.63
N ASP A 131 15.19 20.84 7.98
CA ASP A 131 16.08 21.47 8.96
C ASP A 131 16.54 22.86 8.48
N LYS A 132 16.91 22.97 7.20
CA LYS A 132 17.31 24.25 6.60
C LYS A 132 16.19 25.29 6.66
N ILE A 133 14.97 24.93 6.24
CA ILE A 133 13.81 25.84 6.28
C ILE A 133 13.49 26.27 7.73
N ARG A 134 13.58 25.34 8.68
CA ARG A 134 13.37 25.65 10.11
C ARG A 134 14.38 26.69 10.61
N ASP A 135 15.65 26.53 10.25
CA ASP A 135 16.70 27.45 10.69
C ASP A 135 16.56 28.83 10.01
N GLU A 136 16.19 28.87 8.73
CA GLU A 136 15.89 30.12 8.00
C GLU A 136 14.75 30.89 8.66
N ILE A 137 13.61 30.24 8.93
CA ILE A 137 12.47 30.88 9.62
C ILE A 137 12.87 31.39 11.01
N ARG A 138 13.71 30.64 11.73
CA ARG A 138 14.18 31.03 13.06
C ARG A 138 15.04 32.30 13.00
N GLU A 139 15.92 32.42 12.01
CA GLU A 139 16.76 33.61 11.85
C GLU A 139 15.95 34.82 11.34
N GLU A 140 14.97 34.63 10.45
CA GLU A 140 14.06 35.70 10.03
C GLU A 140 13.28 36.30 11.22
N ILE A 141 12.74 35.46 12.10
CA ILE A 141 12.02 35.93 13.30
C ILE A 141 12.95 36.72 14.22
N LYS A 142 14.18 36.23 14.44
CA LYS A 142 15.17 36.95 15.26
C LYS A 142 15.50 38.31 14.66
N ASN A 143 15.77 38.37 13.36
CA ASN A 143 16.12 39.60 12.67
C ASN A 143 14.98 40.62 12.76
N ALA A 144 13.74 40.21 12.49
CA ALA A 144 12.57 41.08 12.63
C ALA A 144 12.40 41.62 14.06
N MET A 145 12.69 40.81 15.07
CA MET A 145 12.63 41.25 16.47
C MET A 145 13.74 42.26 16.80
N THR A 146 14.96 42.08 16.26
CA THR A 146 16.05 43.05 16.45
C THR A 146 15.83 44.37 15.71
N GLU A 147 15.24 44.30 14.51
CA GLU A 147 14.93 45.48 13.70
C GLU A 147 13.82 46.31 14.34
N SER A 148 12.73 45.67 14.76
CA SER A 148 11.64 46.35 15.48
C SER A 148 12.09 46.99 16.79
N MET A 149 12.99 46.32 17.54
CA MET A 149 13.57 46.90 18.77
C MET A 149 14.45 48.12 18.46
N SER A 150 15.25 48.04 17.39
CA SER A 150 16.11 49.15 16.95
C SER A 150 15.27 50.35 16.50
N GLU A 151 14.20 50.11 15.74
CA GLU A 151 13.30 51.16 15.26
C GLU A 151 12.55 51.82 16.42
N PHE A 152 12.03 51.03 17.37
CA PHE A 152 11.39 51.55 18.56
C PHE A 152 12.33 52.43 19.38
N LYS A 153 13.58 51.99 19.57
CA LYS A 153 14.61 52.76 20.27
C LYS A 153 14.90 54.10 19.56
N ALA A 154 15.08 54.10 18.24
CA ALA A 154 15.34 55.32 17.48
C ALA A 154 14.17 56.33 17.56
N ARG A 155 12.92 55.85 17.51
CA ARG A 155 11.73 56.69 17.68
C ARG A 155 11.67 57.34 19.06
N MET A 156 12.02 56.59 20.11
CA MET A 156 12.09 57.10 21.48
C MET A 156 13.16 58.18 21.64
N GLU A 157 14.36 57.96 21.12
CA GLU A 157 15.45 58.94 21.16
C GLU A 157 15.08 60.25 20.42
N THR A 158 14.44 60.12 19.26
CA THR A 158 13.97 61.27 18.47
C THR A 158 12.94 62.09 19.25
N MET A 159 11.96 61.44 19.90
CA MET A 159 10.91 62.11 20.68
C MET A 159 11.48 62.88 21.88
N ILE A 160 12.48 62.31 22.56
CA ILE A 160 13.16 62.96 23.68
C ILE A 160 13.89 64.23 23.20
N MET A 161 14.60 64.16 22.07
CA MET A 161 15.31 65.31 21.51
C MET A 161 14.36 66.43 21.05
N THR A 162 13.25 66.10 20.39
CA THR A 162 12.26 67.11 19.95
C THR A 162 11.60 67.83 21.13
N ASN A 163 11.34 67.12 22.23
CA ASN A 163 10.76 67.73 23.43
C ASN A 163 11.77 68.61 24.19
N ALA A 164 13.07 68.33 24.09
CA ALA A 164 14.12 69.13 24.71
C ALA A 164 14.42 70.45 23.96
N LEU A 165 14.25 70.50 22.63
CA LEU A 165 14.40 71.71 21.81
C LEU A 165 13.18 72.66 21.85
N SER A 166 12.03 72.19 22.34
CA SER A 166 10.77 72.94 22.37
C SER A 166 10.53 73.70 23.69
N LYS A 167 11.58 73.89 24.51
CA LYS A 167 11.61 74.68 25.75
C LYS A 167 12.61 75.81 25.62
#